data_AF-A0A8H4LQF5-F1
#
_entry.id   AF-A0A8H4LQF5-F1
#
_cell.length_a   1.000
_cell.length_b   1.000
_cell.length_c   1.000
_cell.angle_alpha   90.00
_cell.angle_beta   90.00
_cell.angle_gamma   90.00
#
_symmetry.space_group_name_H-M   'P 1'
#
loop_
_entity.id
_entity.type
_entity.pdbx_description
1 polymer ?
#
loop_
_entity_poly.entity_id
_entity_poly.type
_entity_poly.pdbx_seq_one_letter_code
_entity_poly.pdbx_strand_id
1 'polypeptide(L)'
;MALSVRPRTIEPGEWVAHQVVEHYRILWNFVRVVHEKEADGDSICNPASCPKMSAGSGVSYTWLNVDQEPVELPAHECMKLLQQWMSAKIEDGAVFPTDPSDVSSAYSSQHSTNTGPSRSVENWLGICSGFPERFAVTCKVMFR
;
A
#
# COMPACT_ATOMS: atom_id res chain seq x y z
N MET A 1 7.59 -1.46 22.52
CA MET A 1 7.24 -1.36 21.09
C MET A 1 7.09 0.12 20.75
N ALA A 2 8.03 0.71 20.00
CA ALA A 2 8.03 2.15 19.66
C ALA A 2 8.21 2.43 18.16
N LEU A 3 8.39 1.38 17.34
CA LEU A 3 8.78 1.53 15.92
C LEU A 3 7.61 1.84 14.98
N SER A 4 6.37 1.56 15.38
CA SER A 4 5.15 1.91 14.61
C SER A 4 4.45 3.18 15.10
N VAL A 5 5.02 3.85 16.10
CA VAL A 5 4.43 5.07 16.68
C VAL A 5 4.70 6.23 15.73
N ARG A 6 3.63 6.87 15.26
CA ARG A 6 3.72 8.09 14.47
C ARG A 6 4.42 9.21 15.27
N PRO A 7 5.45 9.88 14.71
CA PRO A 7 6.02 11.09 15.30
C PRO A 7 4.99 12.23 15.38
N ARG A 8 5.04 13.04 16.44
CA ARG A 8 4.06 14.14 16.64
C ARG A 8 4.14 15.22 15.56
N THR A 9 5.28 15.36 14.90
CA THR A 9 5.57 16.37 13.88
C THR A 9 5.13 15.99 12.47
N ILE A 10 4.77 14.73 12.24
CA ILE A 10 4.40 14.21 10.92
C ILE A 10 2.88 14.10 10.82
N GLU A 11 2.31 14.54 9.71
CA GLU A 11 0.88 14.43 9.44
C GLU A 11 0.44 12.94 9.39
N PRO A 12 -0.73 12.57 9.93
CA PRO A 12 -1.18 11.18 9.96
C PRO A 12 -1.22 10.45 8.61
N GLY A 13 -1.70 11.09 7.55
CA GLY A 13 -1.73 10.55 6.19
C GLY A 13 -0.33 10.33 5.61
N GLU A 14 0.59 11.28 5.75
CA GLU A 14 2.00 11.12 5.35
C GLU A 14 2.66 9.93 6.05
N TRP A 15 2.42 9.78 7.35
CA TRP A 15 2.92 8.63 8.09
C TRP A 15 2.38 7.31 7.54
N VAL A 16 1.06 7.24 7.31
CA VAL A 16 0.44 6.03 6.74
C VAL A 16 0.97 5.75 5.34
N ALA A 17 1.10 6.77 4.49
CA ALA A 17 1.66 6.64 3.15
C ALA A 17 3.07 6.07 3.19
N HIS A 18 3.94 6.65 4.03
CA HIS A 18 5.29 6.15 4.24
C HIS A 18 5.30 4.69 4.72
N GLN A 19 4.42 4.32 5.66
CA GLN A 19 4.33 2.95 6.14
C GLN A 19 3.89 1.98 5.03
N VAL A 20 2.93 2.36 4.18
CA VAL A 20 2.49 1.51 3.04
C VAL A 20 3.67 1.24 2.11
N VAL A 21 4.38 2.29 1.68
CA VAL A 21 5.49 2.18 0.73
C VAL A 21 6.63 1.34 1.31
N GLU A 22 6.96 1.54 2.58
CA GLU A 22 8.04 0.79 3.23
C GLU A 22 7.68 -0.68 3.42
N HIS A 23 6.44 -1.00 3.84
CA HIS A 23 5.99 -2.39 3.95
C HIS A 23 5.96 -3.08 2.59
N TYR A 24 5.52 -2.39 1.54
CA TYR A 24 5.58 -2.91 0.17
C TYR A 24 7.03 -3.24 -0.24
N ARG A 25 7.96 -2.32 0.02
CA ARG A 25 9.40 -2.52 -0.29
C ARG A 25 9.97 -3.74 0.44
N ILE A 26 9.64 -3.91 1.72
CA ILE A 26 10.09 -5.07 2.52
C ILE A 26 9.46 -6.37 2.00
N LEU A 27 8.13 -6.38 1.78
CA LEU A 27 7.40 -7.54 1.27
C LEU A 27 7.99 -8.01 -0.06
N TRP A 28 8.26 -7.09 -0.98
CA TRP A 28 8.77 -7.43 -2.30
C TRP A 28 10.18 -8.03 -2.23
N ASN A 29 11.02 -7.60 -1.29
CA ASN A 29 12.31 -8.24 -1.05
C ASN A 29 12.17 -9.71 -0.64
N PHE A 30 11.17 -10.06 0.17
CA PHE A 30 10.90 -11.46 0.54
C PHE A 30 10.35 -12.26 -0.63
N VAL A 31 9.38 -11.70 -1.37
CA VAL A 31 8.78 -12.36 -2.53
C VAL A 31 9.85 -12.64 -3.61
N ARG A 32 10.81 -11.74 -3.81
CA ARG A 32 11.92 -11.96 -4.73
C ARG A 32 12.72 -13.22 -4.39
N VAL A 33 13.03 -13.45 -3.12
CA VAL A 33 13.75 -14.67 -2.68
C VAL A 33 12.97 -15.93 -3.02
N VAL A 34 11.65 -15.90 -2.88
CA VAL A 34 10.76 -17.04 -3.18
C VAL A 34 10.66 -17.34 -4.68
N HIS A 35 10.84 -16.31 -5.52
CA HIS A 35 10.82 -16.42 -6.98
C HIS A 35 12.19 -16.70 -7.62
N GLU A 36 13.28 -16.53 -6.87
CA GLU A 36 14.63 -16.81 -7.35
C GLU A 36 14.73 -18.28 -7.77
N LYS A 37 15.52 -18.53 -8.82
CA LYS A 37 15.76 -19.89 -9.31
C LYS A 37 16.91 -20.51 -8.55
N GLU A 38 16.70 -21.73 -8.08
CA GLU A 38 17.74 -22.56 -7.48
C GLU A 38 18.68 -23.10 -8.57
N ALA A 39 19.73 -23.82 -8.15
CA ALA A 39 20.71 -24.43 -9.06
C ALA A 39 20.06 -25.38 -10.09
N ASP A 40 18.93 -26.00 -9.72
CA ASP A 40 18.16 -26.92 -10.58
C ASP A 40 17.30 -26.19 -11.63
N GLY A 41 17.22 -24.86 -11.57
CA GLY A 41 16.47 -24.02 -12.51
C GLY A 41 15.02 -23.73 -12.12
N ASP A 42 14.52 -24.38 -11.07
CA ASP A 42 13.19 -24.20 -10.49
C ASP A 42 13.17 -23.19 -9.33
N SER A 43 12.02 -22.58 -9.08
CA SER A 43 11.78 -21.70 -7.93
C SER A 43 11.12 -22.47 -6.77
N ILE A 44 11.35 -22.00 -5.54
CA ILE A 44 10.74 -22.56 -4.32
C ILE A 44 9.21 -22.62 -4.46
N CYS A 45 8.61 -21.52 -4.93
CA CYS A 45 7.19 -21.44 -5.24
C CYS A 45 6.99 -21.59 -6.76
N ASN A 46 6.37 -22.69 -7.18
CA ASN A 46 6.08 -23.00 -8.57
C ASN A 46 4.67 -23.64 -8.68
N PRO A 47 4.12 -23.87 -9.89
CA PRO A 47 2.77 -24.44 -10.04
C PRO A 47 2.59 -25.82 -9.40
N ALA A 48 3.66 -26.61 -9.26
CA ALA A 48 3.61 -27.93 -8.64
C ALA A 48 3.69 -27.87 -7.11
N SER A 49 4.56 -27.03 -6.56
CA SER A 49 4.73 -26.87 -5.10
C SER A 49 3.63 -26.00 -4.47
N CYS A 50 3.15 -24.99 -5.20
CA CYS A 50 2.17 -24.00 -4.73
C CYS A 50 1.07 -23.77 -5.78
N PRO A 51 0.19 -24.77 -6.01
CA PRO A 51 -0.83 -24.72 -7.07
C PRO A 51 -1.94 -23.70 -6.81
N LYS A 52 -2.09 -23.24 -5.56
CA LYS A 52 -3.04 -22.21 -5.16
C LYS A 52 -2.44 -21.28 -4.10
N MET A 53 -2.86 -20.02 -4.08
CA MET A 53 -2.51 -19.09 -3.02
C MET A 53 -3.23 -19.48 -1.72
N SER A 54 -2.51 -20.03 -0.75
CA SER A 54 -3.09 -20.50 0.52
C SER A 54 -2.18 -20.22 1.71
N ALA A 55 -2.77 -20.07 2.89
CA ALA A 55 -2.06 -19.84 4.16
C ALA A 55 -2.44 -20.91 5.19
N GLY A 56 -2.19 -22.18 4.83
CA GLY A 56 -2.47 -23.34 5.67
C GLY A 56 -3.80 -24.03 5.36
N SER A 57 -4.22 -24.95 6.23
CA SER A 57 -5.42 -25.74 6.03
C SER A 57 -6.69 -24.89 6.20
N GLY A 58 -7.45 -24.72 5.12
CA GLY A 58 -8.75 -24.04 5.13
C GLY A 58 -8.74 -22.55 4.80
N VAL A 59 -7.57 -21.96 4.52
CA VAL A 59 -7.47 -20.56 4.08
C VAL A 59 -6.88 -20.51 2.67
N SER A 60 -7.72 -20.19 1.69
CA SER A 60 -7.31 -19.88 0.32
C SER A 60 -7.62 -18.43 -0.03
N TYR A 61 -6.74 -17.82 -0.80
CA TYR A 61 -6.93 -16.49 -1.35
C TYR A 61 -7.20 -16.60 -2.84
N THR A 62 -8.20 -15.87 -3.28
CA THR A 62 -8.59 -15.77 -4.69
C THR A 62 -8.23 -14.39 -5.22
N TRP A 63 -8.02 -14.32 -6.53
CA TRP A 63 -7.84 -13.05 -7.23
C TRP A 63 -9.12 -12.69 -7.97
N LEU A 64 -9.45 -11.41 -8.05
CA LEU A 64 -10.60 -10.95 -8.83
C LEU A 64 -10.18 -10.77 -10.29
N ASN A 65 -10.87 -11.44 -11.20
CA ASN A 65 -10.69 -11.25 -12.63
C ASN A 65 -11.33 -9.92 -13.10
N VAL A 66 -11.26 -9.65 -14.41
CA VAL A 66 -11.86 -8.45 -15.02
C VAL A 66 -13.38 -8.37 -14.78
N ASP A 67 -14.04 -9.52 -14.70
CA ASP A 67 -15.47 -9.67 -14.44
C ASP A 67 -15.83 -9.65 -12.94
N GLN A 68 -14.85 -9.35 -12.07
CA GLN A 68 -14.97 -9.36 -10.60
C GLN A 68 -15.31 -10.73 -9.98
N GLU A 69 -15.02 -11.81 -10.70
CA GLU A 69 -15.18 -13.17 -10.20
C GLU A 69 -13.92 -13.64 -9.48
N PRO A 70 -14.05 -14.32 -8.33
CA PRO A 70 -12.93 -14.89 -7.61
C PRO A 70 -12.38 -16.11 -8.33
N VAL A 71 -11.12 -16.04 -8.77
CA VAL A 71 -10.39 -17.12 -9.44
C VAL A 71 -9.27 -17.61 -8.54
N GLU A 72 -9.12 -18.94 -8.44
CA GLU A 72 -7.96 -19.55 -7.80
C GLU A 72 -6.77 -19.51 -8.75
N LEU A 73 -5.70 -18.86 -8.30
CA LEU A 73 -4.45 -18.76 -9.04
C LEU A 73 -3.32 -19.45 -8.27
N PRO A 74 -2.32 -20.01 -8.98
CA PRO A 74 -1.07 -20.42 -8.36
C PRO A 74 -0.45 -19.29 -7.54
N ALA A 75 0.17 -19.63 -6.40
CA ALA A 75 0.65 -18.61 -5.47
C ALA A 75 1.69 -17.68 -6.13
N HIS A 76 2.59 -18.24 -6.92
CA HIS A 76 3.61 -17.47 -7.65
C HIS A 76 3.01 -16.46 -8.66
N GLU A 77 1.86 -16.75 -9.25
CA GLU A 77 1.18 -15.85 -10.18
C GLU A 77 0.43 -14.75 -9.42
N CYS A 78 -0.30 -15.14 -8.36
CA CYS A 78 -1.00 -14.20 -7.50
C CYS A 78 -0.05 -13.18 -6.86
N MET A 79 1.15 -13.59 -6.43
CA MET A 79 2.18 -12.65 -5.92
C MET A 79 2.62 -11.61 -6.96
N LYS A 80 2.76 -12.00 -8.24
CA LYS A 80 3.12 -11.07 -9.33
C LYS A 80 2.00 -10.07 -9.61
N LEU A 81 0.75 -10.53 -9.68
CA LEU A 81 -0.41 -9.67 -9.89
C LEU A 81 -0.56 -8.66 -8.74
N LEU A 82 -0.37 -9.12 -7.50
CA LEU A 82 -0.40 -8.27 -6.32
C LEU A 82 0.71 -7.20 -6.36
N GLN A 83 1.93 -7.57 -6.75
CA GLN A 83 3.03 -6.62 -6.91
C GLN A 83 2.70 -5.54 -7.96
N GLN A 84 2.21 -5.95 -9.13
CA GLN A 84 1.83 -5.02 -10.19
C GLN A 84 0.73 -4.06 -9.73
N TRP A 85 -0.28 -4.60 -9.05
CA TRP A 85 -1.39 -3.80 -8.50
C TRP A 85 -0.92 -2.81 -7.44
N MET A 86 -0.08 -3.24 -6.48
CA MET A 86 0.46 -2.33 -5.45
C MET A 86 1.36 -1.26 -6.06
N SER A 87 2.25 -1.63 -7.00
CA SER A 87 3.13 -0.67 -7.68
C SER A 87 2.33 0.38 -8.41
N ALA A 88 1.34 -0.03 -9.21
CA ALA A 88 0.48 0.89 -9.95
C ALA A 88 -0.28 1.86 -9.03
N LYS A 89 -0.65 1.42 -7.81
CA LYS A 89 -1.29 2.30 -6.83
C LYS A 89 -0.33 3.26 -6.15
N ILE A 90 0.89 2.84 -5.84
CA ILE A 90 1.91 3.70 -5.20
C ILE A 90 2.43 4.74 -6.20
N GLU A 91 2.54 4.39 -7.47
CA GLU A 91 3.00 5.28 -8.55
C GLU A 91 1.90 6.24 -9.04
N ASP A 92 0.64 6.01 -8.67
CA ASP A 92 -0.48 6.88 -9.03
C ASP A 92 -0.45 8.17 -8.19
N GLY A 93 -0.01 9.26 -8.81
CA GLY A 93 0.06 10.59 -8.19
C GLY A 93 -1.28 11.13 -7.69
N ALA A 94 -2.42 10.62 -8.17
CA ALA A 94 -3.74 10.99 -7.65
C ALA A 94 -4.06 10.28 -6.32
N VAL A 95 -3.39 9.17 -6.02
CA VAL A 95 -3.54 8.42 -4.76
C VAL A 95 -2.41 8.77 -3.79
N PHE A 96 -1.18 8.84 -4.29
CA PHE A 96 0.04 9.19 -3.55
C PHE A 96 0.67 10.44 -4.17
N PRO A 97 0.25 11.65 -3.76
CA PRO A 97 0.84 12.90 -4.26
C PRO A 97 2.33 12.96 -3.89
N THR A 98 3.15 13.27 -4.88
CA THR A 98 4.61 13.44 -4.73
C THR A 98 5.10 14.82 -5.14
N ASP A 99 4.24 15.64 -5.76
CA ASP A 99 4.59 17.00 -6.16
C ASP A 99 4.62 17.92 -4.93
N PRO A 100 5.77 18.55 -4.62
CA PRO A 100 5.88 19.50 -3.51
C PRO A 100 4.93 20.70 -3.64
N SER A 101 4.42 20.99 -4.84
CA SER A 101 3.51 22.10 -5.13
C SER A 101 2.07 21.81 -4.72
N ASP A 102 1.67 20.54 -4.74
CA ASP A 102 0.32 20.07 -4.38
C ASP A 102 0.19 19.69 -2.89
N VAL A 103 1.33 19.48 -2.20
CA VAL A 103 1.36 19.17 -0.77
C VAL A 103 1.57 20.45 0.05
N SER A 104 0.60 20.80 0.89
CA SER A 104 0.77 21.94 1.80
C SER A 104 1.76 21.53 2.89
N SER A 105 3.03 21.94 2.73
CA SER A 105 4.09 21.62 3.67
C SER A 105 3.67 21.98 5.10
N ALA A 106 3.68 20.98 5.98
CA ALA A 106 3.45 21.00 7.42
C ALA A 106 3.18 22.39 8.02
N TYR A 107 1.94 22.62 8.44
CA TYR A 107 1.56 23.79 9.21
C TYR A 107 2.31 23.79 10.56
N SER A 108 3.41 24.54 10.65
CA SER A 108 4.16 24.74 11.89
C SER A 108 3.24 25.44 12.89
N SER A 109 2.90 24.76 13.99
CA SER A 109 1.90 25.19 14.98
C SER A 109 2.29 26.43 15.82
N GLN A 110 3.25 27.23 15.36
CA GLN A 110 3.72 28.41 16.08
C GLN A 110 3.33 29.75 15.46
N HIS A 111 2.67 29.79 14.29
CA HIS A 111 2.16 31.05 13.72
C HIS A 111 0.83 30.84 12.98
N SER A 112 -0.28 30.89 13.71
CA SER A 112 -1.63 31.02 13.15
C SER A 112 -2.16 32.43 13.40
N THR A 113 -1.77 33.39 12.59
CA THR A 113 -2.63 34.55 12.36
C THR A 113 -3.71 34.13 11.37
N ASN A 114 -4.94 34.10 11.89
CA ASN A 114 -6.20 33.93 11.15
C ASN A 114 -6.18 34.58 9.77
N THR A 115 -6.25 33.78 8.70
CA THR A 115 -7.06 34.07 7.50
C THR A 115 -7.06 32.85 6.58
N GLY A 116 -8.14 32.07 6.64
CA GLY A 116 -8.48 31.04 5.64
C GLY A 116 -10.00 30.83 5.67
N PRO A 117 -10.70 30.79 4.52
CA PRO A 117 -12.15 30.78 4.52
C PRO A 117 -12.66 29.48 5.13
N SER A 118 -13.65 29.62 6.01
CA SER A 118 -14.48 28.54 6.54
C SER A 118 -15.00 27.66 5.39
N ARG A 119 -14.32 26.56 5.12
CA ARG A 119 -14.86 25.42 4.37
C ARG A 119 -15.24 24.36 5.39
N SER A 120 -16.37 23.72 5.13
CA SER A 120 -16.96 22.60 5.85
C SER A 120 -15.95 21.63 6.46
N VAL A 121 -16.27 21.13 7.65
CA VAL A 121 -15.47 20.25 8.53
C VAL A 121 -15.32 18.84 7.94
N GLU A 122 -14.79 18.72 6.73
CA GLU A 122 -14.42 17.42 6.18
C GLU A 122 -12.96 17.16 6.54
N ASN A 123 -12.76 16.34 7.57
CA ASN A 123 -11.46 15.99 8.12
C ASN A 123 -11.14 14.52 7.77
N TRP A 124 -10.68 14.27 6.55
CA TRP A 124 -10.17 12.96 6.16
C TRP A 124 -8.65 12.86 6.33
N LEU A 125 -8.15 11.63 6.35
CA LEU A 125 -6.74 11.33 6.56
C LEU A 125 -5.88 11.91 5.43
N GLY A 126 -4.92 12.79 5.74
CA GLY A 126 -4.00 13.32 4.75
C GLY A 126 -4.49 14.55 3.97
N ILE A 127 -5.63 15.15 4.32
CA ILE A 127 -6.19 16.32 3.60
C ILE A 127 -5.19 17.49 3.47
N CYS A 128 -4.41 17.76 4.52
CA CYS A 128 -3.41 18.84 4.50
C CYS A 128 -2.24 18.54 3.54
N SER A 129 -1.94 17.27 3.33
CA SER A 129 -0.85 16.79 2.46
C SER A 129 -1.35 16.38 1.07
N GLY A 130 -2.56 16.81 0.69
CA GLY A 130 -3.11 16.59 -0.66
C GLY A 130 -3.66 15.18 -0.92
N PHE A 131 -3.74 14.31 0.09
CA PHE A 131 -4.27 12.95 -0.10
C PHE A 131 -5.78 12.98 -0.39
N PRO A 132 -6.29 12.11 -1.29
CA PRO A 132 -7.70 12.06 -1.63
C PRO A 132 -8.55 11.53 -0.46
N GLU A 133 -9.85 11.86 -0.45
CA GLU A 133 -10.80 11.41 0.58
C GLU A 133 -10.79 9.88 0.80
N ARG A 134 -10.62 9.12 -0.29
CA ARG A 134 -10.60 7.65 -0.28
C ARG A 134 -9.24 7.05 0.11
N PHE A 135 -8.22 7.86 0.40
CA PHE A 135 -6.87 7.41 0.72
C PHE A 135 -6.84 6.35 1.83
N ALA A 136 -7.53 6.61 2.95
CA ALA A 136 -7.57 5.68 4.08
C ALA A 136 -8.19 4.31 3.71
N VAL A 137 -9.16 4.29 2.80
CA VAL A 137 -9.77 3.04 2.32
C VAL A 137 -8.78 2.30 1.42
N THR A 138 -8.13 3.01 0.50
CA THR A 138 -7.10 2.42 -0.37
C THR A 138 -5.96 1.81 0.44
N CYS A 139 -5.40 2.51 1.43
CA CYS A 139 -4.35 1.96 2.29
C CYS A 139 -4.79 0.73 3.07
N LYS A 140 -6.04 0.70 3.55
CA LYS A 140 -6.60 -0.49 4.23
C LYS A 140 -6.66 -1.70 3.31
N VAL A 141 -6.98 -1.51 2.03
CA VAL A 141 -6.98 -2.60 1.04
C VAL A 141 -5.55 -3.07 0.77
N MET A 142 -4.57 -2.17 0.73
CA MET A 142 -3.16 -2.52 0.50
C MET A 142 -2.55 -3.33 1.65
N PHE A 143 -2.97 -3.10 2.90
CA PHE A 143 -2.49 -3.83 4.07
C PHE A 143 -3.26 -5.12 4.38
N ARG A 144 -4.36 -5.39 3.67
CA ARG A 144 -5.19 -6.57 3.89
C ARG A 144 -4.59 -7.80 3.22
#